data_AF-A0A1A9W3V9-F1
#
_entry.id   AF-A0A1A9W3V9-F1
#
_cell.length_a   1.000
_cell.length_b   1.000
_cell.length_c   1.000
_cell.angle_alpha   90.00
_cell.angle_beta   90.00
_cell.angle_gamma   90.00
#
_symmetry.space_group_name_H-M   'P 1'
#
loop_
_entity.id
_entity.type
_entity.pdbx_description
1 polymer ?
#
loop_
_entity_poly.entity_id
_entity_poly.type
_entity_poly.pdbx_seq_one_letter_code
_entity_poly.pdbx_strand_id
1 'polypeptide(L)'
;MFNLKVVILSVILVAHYTLATPIPEEDTKQVVYDEEMAERIAQLIKGDYNKEDLSVKDEYILFVINESKKLYEYFHEESTKLSEDVLADKEVTENEDEDVKDFVKKLSTYLEMAKSADNVEEKLTSLVYFYKLMEKYETEDLKDPTKTDFLIEGYLKKHGMEKFDEEFEKRCNEFLKEFLERAEEVKKTFNEQELEKYSIFIEILEELKKDLSIESRLDLLFAKIDAEKEKHEDD
;
A
#
# COMPACT_ATOMS: atom_id res chain seq x y z
N MET A 1 -11.70 5.18 5.69
CA MET A 1 -11.10 4.03 4.99
C MET A 1 -10.44 4.50 3.72
N PHE A 2 -9.17 4.91 3.88
CA PHE A 2 -8.28 5.19 2.77
C PHE A 2 -8.16 3.90 1.96
N ASN A 3 -8.77 3.90 0.78
CA ASN A 3 -9.09 2.70 0.04
C ASN A 3 -7.77 1.95 -0.24
N LEU A 4 -7.60 0.77 0.36
CA LEU A 4 -6.42 -0.10 0.17
C LEU A 4 -6.13 -0.29 -1.33
N LYS A 5 -7.16 -0.20 -2.17
CA LYS A 5 -7.08 -0.20 -3.64
C LYS A 5 -6.28 0.97 -4.23
N VAL A 6 -6.24 2.15 -3.62
CA VAL A 6 -5.50 3.35 -4.08
C VAL A 6 -4.02 3.25 -3.71
N VAL A 7 -3.71 2.80 -2.49
CA VAL A 7 -2.32 2.50 -2.09
C VAL A 7 -1.78 1.31 -2.87
N ILE A 8 -2.57 0.24 -3.02
CA ILE A 8 -2.27 -0.87 -3.92
C ILE A 8 -2.19 -0.37 -5.35
N LEU A 9 -3.01 0.58 -5.84
CA LEU A 9 -2.84 1.15 -7.17
C LEU A 9 -1.55 1.93 -7.28
N SER A 10 -1.17 2.74 -6.28
CA SER A 10 0.08 3.50 -6.28
C SER A 10 1.29 2.58 -6.22
N VAL A 11 1.24 1.51 -5.42
CA VAL A 11 2.26 0.48 -5.34
C VAL A 11 2.27 -0.42 -6.58
N ILE A 12 1.11 -0.73 -7.19
CA ILE A 12 0.98 -1.45 -8.48
C ILE A 12 1.43 -0.57 -9.63
N LEU A 13 1.17 0.74 -9.59
CA LEU A 13 1.73 1.72 -10.51
C LEU A 13 3.24 1.65 -10.35
N VAL A 14 3.79 1.75 -9.14
CA VAL A 14 5.23 1.64 -8.87
C VAL A 14 5.81 0.26 -9.21
N ALA A 15 5.06 -0.82 -9.09
CA ALA A 15 5.44 -2.16 -9.51
C ALA A 15 5.42 -2.33 -11.03
N HIS A 16 4.42 -1.76 -11.71
CA HIS A 16 4.42 -1.57 -13.17
C HIS A 16 5.58 -0.66 -13.61
N TYR A 17 6.00 0.31 -12.80
CA TYR A 17 7.16 1.17 -13.08
C TYR A 17 8.51 0.49 -12.82
N THR A 18 8.58 -0.58 -12.02
CA THR A 18 9.85 -1.18 -11.57
C THR A 18 10.18 -2.53 -12.19
N LEU A 19 9.26 -3.18 -12.91
CA LEU A 19 9.49 -4.48 -13.55
C LEU A 19 8.99 -4.54 -15.01
N ALA A 20 9.89 -5.03 -15.87
CA ALA A 20 9.64 -5.31 -17.27
C ALA A 20 8.82 -6.60 -17.46
N THR A 21 7.50 -6.54 -17.24
CA THR A 21 6.54 -7.58 -17.69
C THR A 21 5.11 -7.02 -17.77
N PRO A 22 4.34 -7.33 -18.83
CA PRO A 22 3.02 -6.75 -19.05
C PRO A 22 1.95 -7.43 -18.17
N ILE A 23 1.12 -6.65 -17.47
CA ILE A 23 -0.14 -7.18 -16.95
C ILE A 23 -1.14 -7.29 -18.11
N PRO A 24 -1.83 -8.44 -18.33
CA PRO A 24 -2.72 -8.63 -19.45
C PRO A 24 -3.98 -7.75 -19.37
N GLU A 25 -4.39 -7.27 -20.54
CA GLU A 25 -5.41 -6.26 -20.84
C GLU A 25 -6.84 -6.61 -20.38
N GLU A 26 -7.59 -5.57 -19.96
CA GLU A 26 -8.85 -5.20 -20.60
C GLU A 26 -8.95 -3.64 -20.68
N ASP A 27 -8.75 -3.13 -21.91
CA ASP A 27 -9.27 -1.86 -22.45
C ASP A 27 -8.87 -0.47 -21.87
N THR A 28 -7.71 -0.31 -21.23
CA THR A 28 -7.12 1.04 -21.02
C THR A 28 -5.99 1.33 -22.01
N LYS A 29 -6.36 1.64 -23.26
CA LYS A 29 -5.45 2.32 -24.20
C LYS A 29 -5.23 3.77 -23.77
N GLN A 30 -4.32 3.98 -22.85
CA GLN A 30 -3.58 5.24 -22.73
C GLN A 30 -2.14 4.92 -22.39
N VAL A 31 -1.29 5.04 -23.41
CA VAL A 31 0.16 4.96 -23.28
C VAL A 31 0.59 6.19 -22.46
N VAL A 32 0.60 6.05 -21.14
CA VAL A 32 1.03 7.13 -20.22
C VAL A 32 2.54 7.41 -20.38
N TYR A 33 3.29 6.53 -21.05
CA TYR A 33 4.75 6.58 -21.20
C TYR A 33 5.21 6.34 -22.64
N ASP A 34 5.99 7.27 -23.19
CA ASP A 34 6.78 7.01 -24.39
C ASP A 34 8.04 6.20 -24.05
N GLU A 35 8.61 5.53 -25.06
CA GLU A 35 9.77 4.63 -24.92
C GLU A 35 10.96 5.29 -24.21
N GLU A 36 11.16 6.60 -24.42
CA GLU A 36 12.22 7.39 -23.78
C GLU A 36 12.10 7.42 -22.25
N MET A 37 10.90 7.58 -21.72
CA MET A 37 10.69 7.60 -20.27
C MET A 37 10.90 6.21 -19.66
N ALA A 38 10.49 5.16 -20.37
CA ALA A 38 10.72 3.77 -19.94
C ALA A 38 12.23 3.43 -19.90
N GLU A 39 12.99 3.84 -20.92
CA GLU A 39 14.45 3.67 -20.94
C GLU A 39 15.13 4.44 -19.81
N ARG A 40 14.70 5.67 -19.53
CA ARG A 40 15.26 6.47 -18.43
C ARG A 40 14.98 5.84 -17.07
N ILE A 41 13.77 5.36 -16.82
CA ILE A 41 13.43 4.64 -15.58
C ILE A 41 14.31 3.39 -15.42
N ALA A 42 14.51 2.62 -16.50
CA ALA A 42 15.37 1.44 -16.47
C ALA A 42 16.84 1.78 -16.12
N GLN A 43 17.37 2.90 -16.62
CA GLN A 43 18.69 3.40 -16.23
C GLN A 43 18.74 3.78 -14.75
N LEU A 44 17.72 4.49 -14.26
CA LEU A 44 17.61 4.91 -12.86
C LEU A 44 17.55 3.70 -11.91
N ILE A 45 16.82 2.64 -12.27
CA ILE A 45 16.75 1.40 -11.49
C ILE A 45 18.10 0.68 -11.46
N LYS A 46 18.81 0.62 -12.60
CA LYS A 46 20.12 -0.05 -12.70
C LYS A 46 21.25 0.72 -12.03
N GLY A 47 21.04 2.00 -11.71
CA GLY A 47 22.11 2.87 -11.23
C GLY A 47 22.99 3.43 -12.34
N ASP A 48 22.58 3.31 -13.60
CA ASP A 48 23.36 3.68 -14.78
C ASP A 48 23.14 5.18 -15.13
N TYR A 49 23.45 6.06 -14.18
CA TYR A 49 23.29 7.52 -14.33
C TYR A 49 24.34 8.30 -13.53
N ASN A 50 24.61 9.54 -13.97
CA ASN A 50 25.43 10.48 -13.19
C ASN A 50 24.57 11.16 -12.12
N LYS A 51 24.94 11.02 -10.85
CA LYS A 51 24.23 11.65 -9.73
C LYS A 51 24.26 13.18 -9.76
N GLU A 52 25.25 13.77 -10.42
CA GLU A 52 25.38 15.22 -10.55
C GLU A 52 24.52 15.82 -11.69
N ASP A 53 23.89 14.96 -12.50
CA ASP A 53 23.15 15.34 -13.72
C ASP A 53 21.68 14.86 -13.66
N LEU A 54 21.11 14.77 -12.45
CA LEU A 54 19.72 14.39 -12.26
C LEU A 54 18.81 15.59 -12.51
N SER A 55 17.80 15.40 -13.35
CA SER A 55 16.70 16.35 -13.45
C SER A 55 15.76 16.22 -12.25
N VAL A 56 14.93 17.24 -12.00
CA VAL A 56 13.87 17.19 -10.98
C VAL A 56 12.94 15.99 -11.19
N LYS A 57 12.72 15.59 -12.46
CA LYS A 57 11.93 14.40 -12.80
C LYS A 57 12.65 13.11 -12.42
N ASP A 58 13.96 13.03 -12.62
CA ASP A 58 14.75 11.85 -12.23
C ASP A 58 14.80 11.70 -10.71
N GLU A 59 14.97 12.80 -9.98
CA GLU A 59 14.94 12.81 -8.51
C GLU A 59 13.58 12.34 -7.98
N TYR A 60 12.49 12.78 -8.61
CA TYR A 60 11.15 12.32 -8.28
C TYR A 60 10.95 10.82 -8.55
N ILE A 61 11.37 10.33 -9.72
CA ILE A 61 11.29 8.90 -10.06
C ILE A 61 12.10 8.07 -9.06
N LEU A 62 13.33 8.49 -8.74
CA LEU A 62 14.18 7.81 -7.75
C LEU A 62 13.55 7.82 -6.35
N PHE A 63 12.95 8.93 -5.93
CA PHE A 63 12.21 9.00 -4.67
C PHE A 63 11.10 7.95 -4.64
N VAL A 64 10.25 7.91 -5.69
CA VAL A 64 9.13 6.98 -5.78
C VAL A 64 9.61 5.52 -5.71
N ILE A 65 10.63 5.17 -6.48
CA ILE A 65 11.21 3.81 -6.51
C ILE A 65 11.75 3.44 -5.12
N ASN A 66 12.54 4.31 -4.50
CA ASN A 66 13.22 4.01 -3.25
C ASN A 66 12.25 3.91 -2.06
N GLU A 67 11.32 4.84 -1.93
CA GLU A 67 10.37 4.81 -0.81
C GLU A 67 9.35 3.68 -0.96
N SER A 68 8.90 3.39 -2.18
CA SER A 68 8.01 2.25 -2.42
C SER A 68 8.69 0.93 -2.09
N LYS A 69 9.98 0.79 -2.43
CA LYS A 69 10.78 -0.38 -2.04
C LYS A 69 10.86 -0.53 -0.51
N LYS A 70 11.14 0.56 0.21
CA LYS A 70 11.21 0.54 1.68
C LYS A 70 9.88 0.15 2.33
N LEU A 71 8.77 0.74 1.86
CA LEU A 71 7.43 0.39 2.33
C LEU A 71 7.16 -1.10 2.10
N TYR A 72 7.39 -1.55 0.88
CA TYR A 72 7.17 -2.94 0.49
C TYR A 72 7.99 -3.91 1.35
N GLU A 73 9.30 -3.68 1.50
CA GLU A 73 10.18 -4.55 2.28
C GLU A 73 9.75 -4.62 3.75
N TYR A 74 9.38 -3.47 4.33
CA TYR A 74 8.87 -3.40 5.69
C TYR A 74 7.60 -4.24 5.88
N PHE A 75 6.58 -4.06 5.03
CA PHE A 75 5.31 -4.78 5.19
C PHE A 75 5.41 -6.26 4.85
N HIS A 76 6.33 -6.65 3.96
CA HIS A 76 6.63 -8.05 3.73
C HIS A 76 7.21 -8.73 4.98
N GLU A 77 8.18 -8.09 5.65
CA GLU A 77 8.75 -8.60 6.89
C GLU A 77 7.70 -8.68 8.00
N GLU A 78 6.95 -7.61 8.23
CA GLU A 78 5.96 -7.56 9.30
C GLU A 78 4.78 -8.52 9.07
N SER A 79 4.27 -8.64 7.83
CA SER A 79 3.18 -9.59 7.52
C SER A 79 3.64 -11.04 7.63
N THR A 80 4.90 -11.34 7.29
CA THR A 80 5.51 -12.66 7.51
C THR A 80 5.55 -12.98 9.00
N LYS A 81 6.07 -12.05 9.81
CA LYS A 81 6.18 -12.23 11.26
C LYS A 81 4.82 -12.41 11.93
N LEU A 82 3.84 -11.55 11.61
CA LEU A 82 2.47 -11.69 12.11
C LEU A 82 1.89 -13.07 11.77
N SER A 83 2.07 -13.52 10.53
CA SER A 83 1.58 -14.83 10.08
C SER A 83 2.27 -15.99 10.81
N GLU A 84 3.57 -15.88 11.08
CA GLU A 84 4.31 -16.86 11.88
C GLU A 84 3.81 -16.91 13.33
N ASP A 85 3.54 -15.76 13.95
CA ASP A 85 3.03 -15.66 15.31
C ASP A 85 1.62 -16.27 15.42
N VAL A 86 0.74 -16.01 14.45
CA VAL A 86 -0.60 -16.62 14.36
C VAL A 86 -0.51 -18.15 14.22
N LEU A 87 0.39 -18.66 13.37
CA LEU A 87 0.55 -20.10 13.17
C LEU A 87 1.32 -20.80 14.30
N ALA A 88 1.99 -20.04 15.18
CA ALA A 88 2.58 -20.59 16.40
C ALA A 88 1.54 -20.75 17.53
N ASP A 89 0.38 -20.11 17.41
CA ASP A 89 -0.69 -20.15 18.41
C ASP A 89 -1.55 -21.41 18.29
N LYS A 90 -1.47 -22.25 19.33
CA LYS A 90 -2.24 -23.49 19.41
C LYS A 90 -3.75 -23.27 19.44
N GLU A 91 -4.22 -22.15 19.98
CA GLU A 91 -5.66 -21.83 19.96
C GLU A 91 -6.18 -21.67 18.52
N VAL A 92 -5.29 -21.30 17.59
CA VAL A 92 -5.59 -21.17 16.17
C VAL A 92 -5.38 -22.51 15.46
N THR A 93 -4.20 -23.14 15.61
CA THR A 93 -3.83 -24.33 14.83
C THR A 93 -4.50 -25.62 15.28
N GLU A 94 -4.90 -25.72 16.55
CA GLU A 94 -5.63 -26.88 17.10
C GLU A 94 -7.16 -26.64 17.10
N ASN A 95 -7.64 -25.55 16.49
CA ASN A 95 -9.06 -25.26 16.39
C ASN A 95 -9.77 -26.25 15.44
N GLU A 96 -10.91 -26.79 15.86
CA GLU A 96 -11.64 -27.80 15.10
C GLU A 96 -12.62 -27.21 14.07
N ASP A 97 -12.88 -25.91 14.11
CA ASP A 97 -13.73 -25.21 13.15
C ASP A 97 -13.12 -25.28 11.72
N GLU A 98 -13.91 -25.71 10.75
CA GLU A 98 -13.43 -25.95 9.38
C GLU A 98 -13.02 -24.66 8.66
N ASP A 99 -13.67 -23.53 8.95
CA ASP A 99 -13.32 -22.24 8.34
C ASP A 99 -12.03 -21.69 8.98
N VAL A 100 -11.79 -21.97 10.26
CA VAL A 100 -10.49 -21.67 10.92
C VAL A 100 -9.38 -22.54 10.34
N LYS A 101 -9.62 -23.83 10.09
CA LYS A 101 -8.65 -24.72 9.42
C LYS A 101 -8.32 -24.25 8.00
N ASP A 102 -9.31 -23.80 7.24
CA ASP A 102 -9.10 -23.24 5.91
C ASP A 102 -8.32 -21.92 5.96
N PHE A 103 -8.58 -21.06 6.94
CA PHE A 103 -7.78 -19.87 7.22
C PHE A 103 -6.31 -20.23 7.50
N VAL A 104 -6.05 -21.17 8.42
CA VAL A 104 -4.70 -21.66 8.75
C VAL A 104 -3.97 -22.17 7.52
N LYS A 105 -4.66 -22.92 6.66
CA LYS A 105 -4.10 -23.42 5.40
C LYS A 105 -3.73 -22.30 4.43
N LYS A 106 -4.59 -21.29 4.28
CA LYS A 106 -4.33 -20.11 3.42
C LYS A 106 -3.19 -19.26 3.97
N LEU A 107 -3.12 -19.08 5.28
CA LEU A 107 -2.03 -18.35 5.94
C LEU A 107 -0.69 -19.09 5.80
N SER A 108 -0.71 -20.43 5.89
CA SER A 108 0.46 -21.26 5.60
C SER A 108 0.90 -21.14 4.14
N THR A 109 -0.06 -21.13 3.20
CA THR A 109 0.21 -20.92 1.76
C THR A 109 0.87 -19.55 1.52
N TYR A 110 0.36 -18.50 2.17
CA TYR A 110 0.98 -17.17 2.13
C TYR A 110 2.45 -17.22 2.59
N LEU A 111 2.74 -17.85 3.74
CA LEU A 111 4.10 -17.93 4.27
C LEU A 111 5.05 -18.69 3.36
N GLU A 112 4.59 -19.76 2.71
CA GLU A 112 5.38 -20.48 1.72
C GLU A 112 5.74 -19.56 0.54
N MET A 113 4.74 -18.83 0.00
CA MET A 113 4.97 -17.86 -1.07
C MET A 113 5.97 -16.79 -0.66
N ALA A 114 5.77 -16.18 0.52
CA ALA A 114 6.61 -15.12 1.04
C ALA A 114 8.07 -15.57 1.22
N LYS A 115 8.29 -16.78 1.76
CA LYS A 115 9.64 -17.34 1.97
C LYS A 115 10.35 -17.73 0.68
N SER A 116 9.60 -18.12 -0.34
CA SER A 116 10.14 -18.50 -1.64
C SER A 116 10.36 -17.33 -2.60
N ALA A 117 9.95 -16.11 -2.22
CA ALA A 117 9.98 -14.97 -3.12
C ALA A 117 11.40 -14.40 -3.28
N ASP A 118 11.96 -14.55 -4.47
CA ASP A 118 13.36 -14.22 -4.78
C ASP A 118 13.52 -12.83 -5.40
N ASN A 119 12.46 -12.29 -6.00
CA ASN A 119 12.43 -10.98 -6.64
C ASN A 119 11.26 -10.13 -6.16
N VAL A 120 11.26 -8.83 -6.47
CA VAL A 120 10.26 -7.84 -6.04
C VAL A 120 8.84 -8.18 -6.51
N GLU A 121 8.67 -8.81 -7.67
CA GLU A 121 7.35 -9.16 -8.22
C GLU A 121 6.65 -10.22 -7.39
N GLU A 122 7.38 -11.31 -7.10
CA GLU A 122 6.90 -12.43 -6.29
C GLU A 122 6.58 -11.97 -4.88
N LYS A 123 7.48 -11.14 -4.37
CA LYS A 123 7.41 -10.46 -3.08
C LYS A 123 6.17 -9.58 -2.95
N LEU A 124 5.85 -8.78 -3.97
CA LEU A 124 4.62 -7.98 -4.01
C LEU A 124 3.39 -8.87 -4.12
N THR A 125 3.46 -9.90 -4.95
CA THR A 125 2.35 -10.85 -5.15
C THR A 125 1.98 -11.56 -3.85
N SER A 126 2.97 -11.97 -3.05
CA SER A 126 2.71 -12.57 -1.74
C SER A 126 2.09 -11.58 -0.77
N LEU A 127 2.54 -10.33 -0.75
CA LEU A 127 1.97 -9.29 0.11
C LEU A 127 0.52 -8.97 -0.28
N VAL A 128 0.21 -8.86 -1.58
CA VAL A 128 -1.17 -8.68 -2.07
C VAL A 128 -2.06 -9.87 -1.67
N TYR A 129 -1.52 -11.09 -1.72
CA TYR A 129 -2.25 -12.26 -1.25
C TYR A 129 -2.57 -12.16 0.25
N PHE A 130 -1.60 -11.74 1.07
CA PHE A 130 -1.80 -11.52 2.51
C PHE A 130 -2.93 -10.53 2.78
N TYR A 131 -2.88 -9.33 2.19
CA TYR A 131 -3.93 -8.32 2.38
C TYR A 131 -5.32 -8.83 1.98
N LYS A 132 -5.45 -9.46 0.80
CA LYS A 132 -6.72 -10.04 0.35
C LYS A 132 -7.22 -11.17 1.24
N LEU A 133 -6.32 -11.85 1.97
CA LEU A 133 -6.70 -12.84 2.96
C LEU A 133 -7.26 -12.15 4.21
N MET A 134 -6.57 -11.12 4.71
CA MET A 134 -6.97 -10.39 5.92
C MET A 134 -8.30 -9.64 5.73
N GLU A 135 -8.49 -8.94 4.60
CA GLU A 135 -9.73 -8.20 4.26
C GLU A 135 -11.00 -9.07 4.38
N LYS A 136 -10.89 -10.39 4.18
CA LYS A 136 -12.05 -11.28 4.28
C LYS A 136 -12.59 -11.42 5.70
N TYR A 137 -11.77 -11.12 6.69
CA TYR A 137 -12.08 -11.29 8.10
C TYR A 137 -12.17 -9.95 8.84
N GLU A 138 -12.10 -8.83 8.12
CA GLU A 138 -12.36 -7.49 8.66
C GLU A 138 -13.87 -7.32 8.88
N THR A 139 -14.33 -7.62 10.09
CA THR A 139 -15.77 -7.76 10.36
C THR A 139 -16.53 -6.45 10.22
N GLU A 140 -15.86 -5.30 10.39
CA GLU A 140 -16.43 -3.96 10.22
C GLU A 140 -16.90 -3.70 8.78
N ASP A 141 -16.27 -4.36 7.80
CA ASP A 141 -16.58 -4.24 6.37
C ASP A 141 -17.55 -5.30 5.86
N LEU A 142 -17.86 -6.31 6.67
CA LEU A 142 -18.79 -7.37 6.30
C LEU A 142 -20.23 -6.94 6.56
N LYS A 143 -21.11 -7.17 5.58
CA LYS A 143 -22.54 -6.88 5.71
C LYS A 143 -23.22 -7.72 6.79
N ASP A 144 -22.84 -8.99 6.88
CA ASP A 144 -23.43 -9.99 7.78
C ASP A 144 -22.30 -10.91 8.34
N PRO A 145 -21.43 -10.42 9.24
CA PRO A 145 -20.29 -11.18 9.74
C PRO A 145 -20.74 -12.40 10.55
N THR A 146 -20.06 -13.52 10.33
CA THR A 146 -20.29 -14.79 11.04
C THR A 146 -19.51 -14.83 12.35
N LYS A 147 -19.86 -15.79 13.22
CA LYS A 147 -19.10 -16.04 14.45
C LYS A 147 -17.64 -16.39 14.17
N THR A 148 -17.37 -17.09 13.08
CA THR A 148 -16.02 -17.50 12.71
C THR A 148 -15.21 -16.31 12.19
N ASP A 149 -15.82 -15.34 11.51
CA ASP A 149 -15.15 -14.12 11.10
C ASP A 149 -14.63 -13.34 12.32
N PHE A 150 -15.47 -13.13 13.33
CA PHE A 150 -15.05 -12.51 14.61
C PHE A 150 -13.97 -13.31 15.33
N LEU A 151 -14.00 -14.64 15.22
CA LEU A 151 -13.00 -15.48 15.87
C LEU A 151 -11.63 -15.33 15.20
N ILE A 152 -11.58 -15.36 13.86
CA ILE A 152 -10.36 -15.19 13.08
C ILE A 152 -9.82 -13.78 13.25
N GLU A 153 -10.67 -12.76 13.16
CA GLU A 153 -10.30 -11.37 13.45
C GLU A 153 -9.71 -11.24 14.86
N GLY A 154 -10.32 -11.87 15.86
CA GLY A 154 -9.81 -11.88 17.23
C GLY A 154 -8.41 -12.49 17.34
N TYR A 155 -8.13 -13.56 16.59
CA TYR A 155 -6.77 -14.13 16.51
C TYR A 155 -5.79 -13.16 15.85
N LEU A 156 -6.17 -12.54 14.74
CA LEU A 156 -5.33 -11.55 14.05
C LEU A 156 -5.00 -10.36 14.96
N LYS A 157 -6.01 -9.82 15.66
CA LYS A 157 -5.84 -8.72 16.63
C LYS A 157 -4.92 -9.12 17.78
N LYS A 158 -5.09 -10.32 18.34
CA LYS A 158 -4.22 -10.89 19.39
C LYS A 158 -2.74 -10.91 18.96
N HIS A 159 -2.47 -11.13 17.68
CA HIS A 159 -1.13 -11.22 17.11
C HIS A 159 -0.65 -9.94 16.41
N GLY A 160 -1.32 -8.80 16.65
CA GLY A 160 -0.81 -7.49 16.30
C GLY A 160 -1.30 -6.92 14.97
N MET A 161 -2.39 -7.44 14.40
CA MET A 161 -2.99 -6.90 13.17
C MET A 161 -3.35 -5.41 13.30
N GLU A 162 -3.92 -4.97 14.43
CA GLU A 162 -4.25 -3.54 14.64
C GLU A 162 -3.02 -2.64 14.52
N LYS A 163 -1.89 -3.05 15.11
CA LYS A 163 -0.63 -2.29 15.00
C LYS A 163 -0.05 -2.32 13.60
N PHE A 164 -0.24 -3.43 12.89
CA PHE A 164 0.16 -3.57 11.50
C PHE A 164 -0.62 -2.57 10.62
N ASP A 165 -1.93 -2.47 10.80
CA ASP A 165 -2.79 -1.56 10.06
C ASP A 165 -2.52 -0.08 10.40
N GLU A 166 -2.36 0.25 11.68
CA GLU A 166 -1.98 1.60 12.11
C GLU A 166 -0.66 2.06 11.49
N GLU A 167 0.36 1.20 11.49
CA GLU A 167 1.66 1.52 10.89
C GLU A 167 1.59 1.54 9.36
N PHE A 168 0.73 0.72 8.74
CA PHE A 168 0.43 0.78 7.31
C PHE A 168 -0.16 2.11 6.90
N GLU A 169 -1.23 2.53 7.55
CA GLU A 169 -1.89 3.80 7.30
C GLU A 169 -0.91 4.96 7.48
N LYS A 170 -0.20 4.99 8.61
CA LYS A 170 0.78 6.05 8.91
C LYS A 170 1.85 6.17 7.82
N ARG A 171 2.52 5.08 7.46
CA ARG A 171 3.60 5.11 6.47
C ARG A 171 3.11 5.43 5.07
N CYS A 172 1.93 4.94 4.70
CA CYS A 172 1.31 5.26 3.42
C CYS A 172 0.93 6.75 3.35
N ASN A 173 0.43 7.32 4.45
CA ASN A 173 0.11 8.74 4.54
C ASN A 173 1.36 9.62 4.49
N GLU A 174 2.44 9.23 5.18
CA GLU A 174 3.74 9.90 5.10
C GLU A 174 4.29 9.89 3.66
N PHE A 175 4.26 8.72 3.00
CA PHE A 175 4.67 8.59 1.60
C PHE A 175 3.81 9.44 0.66
N LEU A 176 2.48 9.38 0.79
CA LEU A 176 1.57 10.10 -0.09
C LEU A 176 1.75 11.61 0.04
N LYS A 177 1.98 12.11 1.25
CA LYS A 177 2.26 13.53 1.48
C LYS A 177 3.53 13.97 0.75
N GLU A 178 4.64 13.24 0.93
CA GLU A 178 5.91 13.57 0.28
C GLU A 178 5.83 13.38 -1.25
N PHE A 179 5.10 12.36 -1.71
CA PHE A 179 4.79 12.14 -3.12
C PHE A 179 4.10 13.36 -3.74
N LEU A 180 3.05 13.89 -3.11
CA LEU A 180 2.33 15.05 -3.62
C LEU A 180 3.15 16.34 -3.57
N GLU A 181 3.96 16.52 -2.53
CA GLU A 181 4.86 17.68 -2.40
C GLU A 181 5.88 17.68 -3.54
N ARG A 182 6.55 16.55 -3.79
CA ARG A 182 7.54 16.42 -4.88
C ARG A 182 6.91 16.43 -6.27
N ALA A 183 5.70 15.87 -6.43
CA ALA A 183 4.97 15.90 -7.69
C ALA A 183 4.63 17.34 -8.12
N GLU A 184 4.35 18.25 -7.17
CA GLU A 184 4.18 19.67 -7.46
C GLU A 184 5.47 20.37 -7.89
N GLU A 185 6.61 19.98 -7.33
CA GLU A 185 7.90 20.49 -7.76
C GLU A 185 8.19 20.08 -9.20
N VAL A 186 7.89 18.83 -9.55
CA VAL A 186 7.96 18.34 -10.93
C VAL A 186 7.01 19.10 -11.85
N LYS A 187 5.74 19.27 -11.46
CA LYS A 187 4.72 19.99 -12.26
C LYS A 187 5.17 21.41 -12.62
N LYS A 188 5.87 22.12 -11.73
CA LYS A 188 6.41 23.47 -11.99
C LYS A 188 7.47 23.50 -13.10
N THR A 189 8.08 22.36 -13.44
CA THR A 189 9.08 22.25 -14.51
C THR A 189 8.47 21.99 -15.88
N PHE A 190 7.17 21.69 -15.95
CA PHE A 190 6.52 21.31 -17.21
C PHE A 190 6.27 22.52 -18.11
N ASN A 191 6.58 22.35 -19.40
CA ASN A 191 6.14 23.27 -20.45
C ASN A 191 4.69 22.96 -20.92
N GLU A 192 4.12 23.77 -21.81
CA GLU A 192 2.73 23.60 -22.28
C GLU A 192 2.46 22.22 -22.91
N GLN A 193 3.42 21.67 -23.68
CA GLN A 193 3.28 20.35 -24.29
C GLN A 193 3.32 19.23 -23.24
N GLU A 194 4.15 19.39 -22.20
CA GLU A 194 4.25 18.44 -21.10
C GLU A 194 3.02 18.50 -20.19
N LEU A 195 2.46 19.68 -19.94
CA LEU A 195 1.20 19.83 -19.20
C LEU A 195 0.04 19.12 -19.92
N GLU A 196 -0.02 19.19 -21.25
CA GLU A 196 -1.01 18.46 -22.05
C GLU A 196 -0.76 16.94 -21.99
N LYS A 197 0.50 16.51 -22.19
CA LYS A 197 0.91 15.10 -22.14
C LYS A 197 0.61 14.44 -20.79
N TYR A 198 0.81 15.15 -19.68
CA TYR A 198 0.64 14.63 -18.32
C TYR A 198 -0.64 15.12 -17.64
N SER A 199 -1.62 15.59 -18.40
CA SER A 199 -2.89 16.12 -17.89
C SER A 199 -3.61 15.15 -16.95
N ILE A 200 -3.71 13.86 -17.30
CA ILE A 200 -4.33 12.83 -16.47
C ILE A 200 -3.59 12.63 -15.14
N PHE A 201 -2.27 12.61 -15.18
CA PHE A 201 -1.46 12.51 -13.96
C PHE A 201 -1.71 13.71 -13.05
N ILE A 202 -1.81 14.91 -13.62
CA ILE A 202 -2.12 16.14 -12.89
C ILE A 202 -3.53 16.08 -12.27
N GLU A 203 -4.53 15.58 -13.01
CA GLU A 203 -5.89 15.40 -12.50
C GLU A 203 -5.91 14.46 -11.29
N ILE A 204 -5.21 13.32 -11.37
CA ILE A 204 -5.06 12.37 -10.26
C ILE A 204 -4.41 13.03 -9.03
N LEU A 205 -3.36 13.83 -9.22
CA LEU A 205 -2.73 14.57 -8.10
C LEU A 205 -3.72 15.53 -7.43
N GLU A 206 -4.56 16.19 -8.20
CA GLU A 206 -5.57 17.13 -7.67
C GLU A 206 -6.70 16.42 -6.94
N GLU A 207 -7.09 15.22 -7.37
CA GLU A 207 -8.04 14.36 -6.66
C GLU A 207 -7.46 13.85 -5.33
N LEU A 208 -6.26 13.28 -5.35
CA LEU A 208 -5.58 12.79 -4.14
C LEU A 208 -5.40 13.88 -3.08
N LYS A 209 -5.12 15.12 -3.50
CA LYS A 209 -5.03 16.28 -2.60
C LYS A 209 -6.35 16.64 -1.95
N LYS A 210 -7.46 16.55 -2.69
CA LYS A 210 -8.79 16.81 -2.13
C LYS A 210 -9.10 15.78 -1.05
N ASP A 211 -8.82 14.51 -1.30
CA ASP A 211 -9.10 13.42 -0.36
C ASP A 211 -8.26 13.55 0.92
N LEU A 212 -6.95 13.79 0.83
CA LEU A 212 -6.11 14.07 2.00
C LEU A 212 -6.57 15.30 2.77
N SER A 213 -7.04 16.34 2.08
CA SER A 213 -7.57 17.52 2.75
C SER A 213 -8.88 17.24 3.49
N ILE A 214 -9.67 16.28 3.01
CA ILE A 214 -10.91 15.85 3.67
C ILE A 214 -10.58 14.99 4.88
N GLU A 215 -9.71 14.01 4.73
CA GLU A 215 -9.28 13.13 5.82
C GLU A 215 -8.60 13.91 6.95
N SER A 216 -7.63 14.78 6.62
CA SER A 216 -6.99 15.66 7.60
C SER A 216 -8.00 16.55 8.35
N ARG A 217 -9.09 16.96 7.69
CA ARG A 217 -10.18 17.72 8.34
C ARG A 217 -11.06 16.86 9.23
N LEU A 218 -11.26 15.58 8.88
CA LEU A 218 -11.99 14.61 9.69
C LEU A 218 -11.17 14.23 10.93
N ASP A 219 -9.87 13.98 10.81
CA ASP A 219 -8.98 13.69 11.93
C ASP A 219 -8.96 14.84 12.95
N LEU A 220 -8.87 16.08 12.45
CA LEU A 220 -8.98 17.28 13.29
C LEU A 220 -10.35 17.41 13.98
N LEU A 221 -11.40 16.83 13.41
CA LEU A 221 -12.75 16.85 13.97
C LEU A 221 -12.90 15.77 15.05
N PHE A 222 -12.41 14.55 14.79
CA PHE A 222 -12.39 13.47 15.77
C PHE A 222 -11.51 13.80 16.98
N ALA A 223 -10.30 14.32 16.76
CA ALA A 223 -9.43 14.78 17.84
C ALA A 223 -10.07 15.86 18.72
N LYS A 224 -10.92 16.72 18.15
CA LYS A 224 -11.71 17.71 18.92
C LYS A 224 -12.84 17.06 19.71
N ILE A 225 -13.55 16.11 19.11
CA ILE A 225 -14.64 15.38 19.77
C ILE A 225 -14.09 14.58 20.96
N ASP A 226 -12.95 13.92 20.80
CA ASP A 226 -12.34 13.13 21.88
C ASP A 226 -11.83 14.04 23.01
N ALA A 227 -11.21 15.18 22.68
CA ALA A 227 -10.84 16.19 23.68
C ALA A 227 -12.05 16.83 24.39
N GLU A 228 -13.22 16.87 23.76
CA GLU A 228 -14.47 17.33 24.38
C GLU A 228 -15.12 16.25 25.27
N LYS A 229 -15.00 14.97 24.92
CA LYS A 229 -15.45 13.85 25.77
C LYS A 229 -14.61 13.74 27.04
N GLU A 230 -13.28 13.85 26.94
CA GLU A 230 -12.38 13.84 28.10
C GLU A 230 -12.70 14.98 29.08
N LYS A 231 -13.10 16.16 28.58
CA LYS A 231 -13.54 17.28 29.43
C LYS A 231 -14.85 17.03 30.18
N HIS A 232 -15.68 16.10 29.72
CA HIS A 232 -16.98 15.79 30.33
C HIS A 232 -16.95 14.57 31.25
N GLU A 233 -15.86 13.80 31.28
CA GLU A 233 -15.65 12.70 32.23
C GLU A 233 -14.96 13.16 33.54
N ASP A 234 -14.44 14.39 33.58
CA ASP A 234 -13.80 15.03 34.75
C ASP A 234 -14.74 15.98 35.54
N ASP A 235 -16.00 16.14 35.14
CA ASP A 235 -17.07 16.91 35.83
C ASP A 235 -18.09 15.98 36.53
#